data_AF-A0A9X6NDZ6-F1
#
_entry.id   AF-A0A9X6NDZ6-F1
#
_cell.length_a   1.000
_cell.length_b   1.000
_cell.length_c   1.000
_cell.angle_alpha   90.00
_cell.angle_beta   90.00
_cell.angle_gamma   90.00
#
_symmetry.space_group_name_H-M   'P 1'
#
loop_
_entity.id
_entity.type
_entity.pdbx_description
1 polymer ?
#
loop_
_entity_poly.entity_id
_entity_poly.type
_entity_poly.pdbx_seq_one_letter_code
_entity_poly.pdbx_strand_id
1 'polypeptide(L)'
;MAQENQIVVRQMTAADVGLLSTTISNMALDNSLVKFRLISQTINEATGLVPKKVVPSLQRLSVSYSSVSATIRKGLSLTSATAFKFIVKSCKALERGLTPYDLKVLQELGRQLNQGYITELDQFIDTARQDLVAIYTALLPEAAGVHVKSLLEKRDKKEKELIELSQRLKLSAEESGALQGKIDATDYEIEICEQAAGDSVAAKQRMEIELQTLKDKIPHYEDQVQVHRDYHTEERGSFWIFSWKVRDVHVNNGESIARENVAALRQRIQLLEQQIKNWSVEALQKRKAVAISELPKLKESRDAQAQQREILQKDRDRLEREFQEIIKKIQSHYTEAGTSSVEAMLMQQVFPGEHGNFQKLQNNCAESRITTG
;
A
#
# COMPACT_ATOMS: atom_id res chain seq x y z
N MET A 1 -8.73 -33.30 5.39
CA MET A 1 -9.95 -32.56 5.04
C MET A 1 -9.65 -31.09 5.24
N ALA A 2 -9.38 -30.36 4.16
CA ALA A 2 -9.07 -28.94 4.20
C ALA A 2 -10.38 -28.15 4.28
N GLN A 3 -10.59 -27.38 5.35
CA GLN A 3 -11.62 -26.34 5.37
C GLN A 3 -11.06 -25.12 4.64
N GLU A 4 -11.55 -24.89 3.43
CA GLU A 4 -11.37 -23.64 2.70
C GLU A 4 -11.98 -22.50 3.52
N ASN A 5 -11.12 -21.57 3.98
CA ASN A 5 -11.55 -20.28 4.50
C ASN A 5 -12.10 -19.43 3.34
N GLN A 6 -13.35 -19.66 2.94
CA GLN A 6 -14.09 -18.70 2.11
C GLN A 6 -14.46 -17.49 2.98
N ILE A 7 -13.72 -16.39 2.81
CA ILE A 7 -14.20 -15.07 3.21
C ILE A 7 -15.43 -14.78 2.34
N VAL A 8 -16.63 -14.97 2.89
CA VAL A 8 -17.88 -14.59 2.23
C VAL A 8 -17.94 -13.06 2.21
N VAL A 9 -17.50 -12.45 1.11
CA VAL A 9 -17.67 -11.01 0.87
C VAL A 9 -19.16 -10.78 0.61
N ARG A 10 -19.88 -10.26 1.61
CA ARG A 10 -21.28 -9.85 1.46
C ARG A 10 -21.35 -8.70 0.43
N GLN A 11 -22.15 -8.88 -0.62
CA GLN A 11 -22.40 -7.83 -1.62
C GLN A 11 -23.03 -6.60 -0.95
N MET A 12 -22.44 -5.41 -1.18
CA MET A 12 -23.04 -4.14 -0.75
C MET A 12 -24.34 -3.90 -1.53
N THR A 13 -25.44 -3.69 -0.82
CA THR A 13 -26.75 -3.42 -1.45
C THR A 13 -26.93 -1.92 -1.74
N ALA A 14 -27.88 -1.59 -2.62
CA ALA A 14 -28.25 -0.20 -2.89
C ALA A 14 -28.78 0.53 -1.65
N ALA A 15 -29.35 -0.21 -0.69
CA ALA A 15 -29.82 0.33 0.60
C ALA A 15 -28.64 0.75 1.50
N ASP A 16 -27.57 -0.04 1.54
CA ASP A 16 -26.35 0.28 2.31
C ASP A 16 -25.69 1.56 1.79
N VAL A 17 -25.69 1.75 0.46
CA VAL A 17 -25.20 2.96 -0.21
C VAL A 17 -26.05 4.19 0.17
N GLY A 18 -27.38 4.05 0.19
CA GLY A 18 -28.29 5.12 0.58
C GLY A 18 -28.15 5.54 2.05
N LEU A 19 -27.98 4.58 2.96
CA LEU A 19 -27.82 4.84 4.39
C LEU A 19 -26.51 5.59 4.69
N LEU A 20 -25.41 5.19 4.04
CA LEU A 20 -24.10 5.85 4.18
C LEU A 20 -24.14 7.29 3.63
N SER A 21 -24.73 7.51 2.45
CA SER A 21 -24.90 8.86 1.88
C SER A 21 -25.68 9.78 2.82
N THR A 22 -26.75 9.26 3.44
CA THR A 22 -27.59 10.02 4.37
C THR A 22 -26.84 10.33 5.67
N THR A 23 -26.04 9.38 6.16
CA THR A 23 -25.23 9.56 7.38
C THR A 23 -24.14 10.62 7.18
N ILE A 24 -23.51 10.67 6.00
CA ILE A 24 -22.53 11.70 5.62
C ILE A 24 -23.18 13.09 5.57
N SER A 25 -24.38 13.20 4.99
CA SER A 25 -25.12 14.47 4.95
C SER A 25 -25.60 14.94 6.33
N ASN A 26 -25.77 14.03 7.29
CA ASN A 26 -26.28 14.32 8.63
C ASN A 26 -25.18 14.52 9.69
N MET A 27 -23.89 14.48 9.34
CA MET A 27 -22.83 14.84 10.29
C MET A 27 -22.96 16.31 10.68
N ALA A 28 -23.41 16.55 11.92
CA ALA A 28 -23.71 17.86 12.47
C ALA A 28 -22.44 18.73 12.68
N LEU A 29 -21.94 19.31 11.59
CA LEU A 29 -20.79 20.22 11.58
C LEU A 29 -21.12 21.64 12.05
N ASP A 30 -22.40 22.02 12.03
CA ASP A 30 -22.78 23.42 12.13
C ASP A 30 -22.43 24.06 13.49
N ASN A 31 -22.60 23.34 14.60
CA ASN A 31 -22.32 23.90 15.94
C ASN A 31 -20.84 24.25 16.18
N SER A 32 -19.91 23.51 15.56
CA SER A 32 -18.47 23.78 15.67
C SER A 32 -18.03 24.92 14.74
N LEU A 33 -18.69 25.07 13.59
CA LEU A 33 -18.38 26.11 12.59
C LEU A 33 -18.89 27.50 12.98
N VAL A 34 -19.96 27.59 13.80
CA VAL A 34 -20.42 28.87 14.38
C VAL A 34 -19.29 29.54 15.19
N LYS A 35 -18.46 28.77 15.90
CA LYS A 35 -17.35 29.31 16.70
C LYS A 35 -16.30 30.01 15.84
N PHE A 36 -15.98 29.49 14.66
CA PHE A 36 -15.02 30.12 13.74
C PHE A 36 -15.51 31.48 13.22
N ARG A 37 -16.81 31.57 12.92
CA ARG A 37 -17.44 32.83 12.49
C ARG A 37 -17.42 33.88 13.60
N LEU A 38 -17.77 33.48 14.82
CA LEU A 38 -17.74 34.38 15.99
C LEU A 38 -16.33 34.90 16.26
N ILE A 39 -15.31 34.03 16.20
CA ILE A 39 -13.90 34.42 16.38
C ILE A 39 -13.47 35.43 15.30
N SER A 40 -13.80 35.20 14.02
CA SER A 40 -13.49 36.14 12.93
C SER A 40 -14.14 37.52 13.16
N GLN A 41 -15.39 37.56 13.64
CA GLN A 41 -16.09 38.81 13.96
C GLN A 41 -15.39 39.56 15.11
N THR A 42 -15.06 38.85 16.20
CA THR A 42 -14.31 39.44 17.32
C THR A 42 -12.96 40.00 16.89
N ILE A 43 -12.23 39.32 16.00
CA ILE A 43 -10.94 39.79 15.48
C ILE A 43 -11.12 41.08 14.67
N ASN A 44 -12.15 41.17 13.81
CA ASN A 44 -12.44 42.37 13.01
C ASN A 44 -12.86 43.57 13.87
N GLU A 45 -13.55 43.34 14.97
CA GLU A 45 -13.93 44.40 15.91
C GLU A 45 -12.69 44.92 16.69
N ALA A 46 -11.73 44.04 17.00
CA ALA A 46 -10.51 44.38 17.70
C ALA A 46 -9.51 45.21 16.87
N THR A 47 -9.63 45.24 15.53
CA THR A 47 -8.69 45.96 14.65
C THR A 47 -8.56 47.46 14.94
N GLY A 48 -9.57 48.09 15.53
CA GLY A 48 -9.55 49.50 15.93
C GLY A 48 -8.83 49.79 17.25
N LEU A 49 -8.49 48.76 18.02
CA LEU A 49 -7.95 48.86 19.38
C LEU A 49 -6.45 48.52 19.47
N VAL A 50 -5.83 48.16 18.35
CA VAL A 50 -4.45 47.66 18.28
C VAL A 50 -3.52 48.58 17.47
N PRO A 51 -2.19 48.52 17.67
CA PRO A 51 -1.24 49.29 16.89
C PRO A 51 -1.34 49.00 15.38
N LYS A 52 -1.16 50.04 14.56
CA LYS A 52 -1.26 49.96 13.08
C LYS A 52 -0.39 48.87 12.45
N LYS A 53 0.73 48.50 13.09
CA LYS A 53 1.66 47.46 12.62
C LYS A 53 1.07 46.04 12.70
N VAL A 54 0.07 45.83 13.56
CA VAL A 54 -0.56 44.53 13.85
C VAL A 54 -1.79 44.28 12.96
N VAL A 55 -2.43 45.37 12.49
CA VAL A 55 -3.64 45.36 11.67
C VAL A 55 -3.57 44.40 10.47
N PRO A 56 -2.49 44.35 9.66
CA PRO A 56 -2.43 43.43 8.53
C PRO A 56 -2.51 41.95 8.93
N SER A 57 -1.83 41.55 10.02
CA SER A 57 -1.86 40.17 10.50
C SER A 57 -3.22 39.79 11.10
N LEU A 58 -3.88 40.72 11.81
CA LEU A 58 -5.25 40.50 12.31
C LEU A 58 -6.28 40.34 11.19
N GLN A 59 -6.17 41.16 10.14
CA GLN A 59 -7.05 41.05 8.98
C GLN A 59 -6.85 39.71 8.24
N ARG A 60 -5.60 39.26 8.05
CA ARG A 60 -5.32 37.94 7.48
C ARG A 60 -5.87 36.80 8.35
N LEU A 61 -5.68 36.88 9.66
CA LEU A 61 -6.21 35.89 10.60
C LEU A 61 -7.74 35.81 10.52
N SER A 62 -8.43 36.96 10.52
CA SER A 62 -9.88 37.03 10.39
C SER A 62 -10.38 36.40 9.09
N VAL A 63 -9.75 36.73 7.96
CA VAL A 63 -10.08 36.14 6.65
C VAL A 63 -9.87 34.63 6.68
N SER A 64 -8.75 34.14 7.22
CA SER A 64 -8.46 32.71 7.35
C SER A 64 -9.50 31.96 8.19
N TYR A 65 -9.93 32.50 9.33
CA TYR A 65 -10.98 31.89 10.15
C TYR A 65 -12.34 31.86 9.45
N SER A 66 -12.65 32.88 8.64
CA SER A 66 -13.88 32.92 7.86
C SER A 66 -13.89 31.91 6.70
N SER A 67 -12.75 31.73 6.02
CA SER A 67 -12.62 30.84 4.86
C SER A 67 -12.55 29.37 5.27
N VAL A 68 -11.90 29.03 6.39
CA VAL A 68 -11.77 27.65 6.85
C VAL A 68 -13.11 26.98 7.11
N SER A 69 -14.13 27.73 7.54
CA SER A 69 -15.46 27.16 7.73
C SER A 69 -16.05 26.63 6.43
N ALA A 70 -15.80 27.30 5.29
CA ALA A 70 -16.25 26.84 3.98
C ALA A 70 -15.39 25.66 3.49
N THR A 71 -14.08 25.74 3.73
CA THR A 71 -13.12 24.68 3.40
C THR A 71 -13.43 23.38 4.13
N ILE A 72 -13.74 23.42 5.43
CA ILE A 72 -14.11 22.24 6.23
C ILE A 72 -15.37 21.57 5.68
N ARG A 73 -16.43 22.34 5.39
CA ARG A 73 -17.67 21.77 4.82
C ARG A 73 -17.41 21.10 3.47
N LYS A 74 -16.68 21.77 2.58
CA LYS A 74 -16.38 21.26 1.24
C LYS A 74 -15.44 20.05 1.29
N GLY A 75 -14.39 20.12 2.10
CA GLY A 75 -13.39 19.07 2.26
C GLY A 75 -13.98 17.80 2.85
N LEU A 76 -14.82 17.89 3.88
CA LEU A 76 -15.45 16.72 4.49
C LEU A 76 -16.44 16.03 3.55
N SER A 77 -17.19 16.80 2.75
CA SER A 77 -18.03 16.26 1.66
C SER A 77 -17.19 15.55 0.59
N LEU A 78 -16.09 16.17 0.15
CA LEU A 78 -15.21 15.61 -0.88
C LEU A 78 -14.52 14.33 -0.40
N THR A 79 -13.94 14.34 0.80
CA THR A 79 -13.28 13.17 1.41
C THR A 79 -14.27 12.03 1.59
N SER A 80 -15.49 12.31 2.04
CA SER A 80 -16.54 11.29 2.19
C SER A 80 -16.94 10.70 0.84
N ALA A 81 -17.04 11.51 -0.21
CA ALA A 81 -17.30 11.04 -1.58
C ALA A 81 -16.14 10.19 -2.13
N THR A 82 -14.89 10.54 -1.84
CA THR A 82 -13.70 9.77 -2.23
C THR A 82 -13.60 8.46 -1.46
N ALA A 83 -13.88 8.47 -0.16
CA ALA A 83 -13.94 7.28 0.71
C ALA A 83 -14.97 6.29 0.18
N PHE A 84 -16.15 6.82 -0.16
CA PHE A 84 -17.22 6.05 -0.76
C PHE A 84 -16.78 5.39 -2.08
N LYS A 85 -16.16 6.16 -2.99
CA LYS A 85 -15.62 5.62 -4.25
C LYS A 85 -14.55 4.55 -4.01
N PHE A 86 -13.67 4.76 -3.03
CA PHE A 86 -12.63 3.80 -2.67
C PHE A 86 -13.23 2.48 -2.18
N ILE A 87 -14.16 2.53 -1.22
CA ILE A 87 -14.83 1.34 -0.69
C ILE A 87 -15.55 0.57 -1.80
N VAL A 88 -16.36 1.26 -2.61
CA VAL A 88 -17.11 0.63 -3.71
C VAL A 88 -16.17 0.00 -4.74
N LYS A 89 -15.05 0.65 -5.07
CA LYS A 89 -14.06 0.11 -6.01
C LYS A 89 -13.31 -1.09 -5.43
N SER A 90 -12.94 -1.04 -4.15
CA SER A 90 -12.27 -2.13 -3.45
C SER A 90 -13.17 -3.37 -3.39
N CYS A 91 -14.45 -3.22 -3.02
CA CYS A 91 -15.42 -4.31 -3.02
C CYS A 91 -15.58 -4.94 -4.40
N LYS A 92 -15.76 -4.12 -5.46
CA LYS A 92 -15.88 -4.63 -6.83
C LYS A 92 -14.62 -5.33 -7.32
N ALA A 93 -13.44 -4.86 -6.92
CA ALA A 93 -12.18 -5.49 -7.30
C ALA A 93 -11.94 -6.81 -6.56
N LEU A 94 -12.40 -6.93 -5.31
CA LEU A 94 -12.43 -8.20 -4.58
C LEU A 94 -13.38 -9.21 -5.22
N GLU A 95 -14.54 -8.77 -5.72
CA GLU A 95 -15.53 -9.64 -6.38
C GLU A 95 -15.09 -10.18 -7.74
N ARG A 96 -14.32 -9.40 -8.53
CA ARG A 96 -13.97 -9.73 -9.92
C ARG A 96 -12.50 -10.03 -10.18
N GLY A 97 -11.67 -9.97 -9.14
CA GLY A 97 -10.21 -9.98 -9.25
C GLY A 97 -9.61 -8.60 -9.53
N LEU A 98 -8.44 -8.35 -8.94
CA LEU A 98 -7.76 -7.04 -9.01
C LEU A 98 -7.06 -6.87 -10.36
N THR A 99 -7.50 -5.90 -11.16
CA THR A 99 -6.82 -5.54 -12.41
C THR A 99 -5.75 -4.44 -12.18
N PRO A 100 -4.74 -4.30 -13.05
CA PRO A 100 -3.77 -3.20 -12.97
C PRO A 100 -4.43 -1.81 -13.02
N TYR A 101 -5.55 -1.69 -13.74
CA TYR A 101 -6.35 -0.47 -13.77
C TYR A 101 -7.02 -0.18 -12.42
N ASP A 102 -7.61 -1.20 -11.79
CA ASP A 102 -8.24 -1.06 -10.47
C ASP A 102 -7.21 -0.70 -9.39
N LEU A 103 -6.02 -1.31 -9.44
CA LEU A 103 -4.89 -0.95 -8.55
C LEU A 103 -4.56 0.54 -8.68
N LYS A 104 -4.39 1.05 -9.91
CA LYS A 104 -4.05 2.47 -10.15
C LYS A 104 -5.14 3.42 -9.66
N VAL A 105 -6.42 3.07 -9.89
CA VAL A 105 -7.56 3.87 -9.44
C VAL A 105 -7.68 3.87 -7.90
N LEU A 106 -7.46 2.72 -7.25
CA LEU A 106 -7.48 2.61 -5.80
C LEU A 106 -6.31 3.35 -5.16
N GLN A 107 -5.10 3.28 -5.73
CA GLN A 107 -3.95 4.07 -5.29
C GLN A 107 -4.23 5.58 -5.36
N GLU A 108 -4.81 6.06 -6.46
CA GLU A 108 -5.14 7.47 -6.61
C GLU A 108 -6.27 7.92 -5.65
N LEU A 109 -7.31 7.10 -5.46
CA LEU A 109 -8.37 7.39 -4.48
C LEU A 109 -7.84 7.37 -3.04
N GLY A 110 -6.94 6.44 -2.70
CA GLY A 110 -6.25 6.39 -1.41
C GLY A 110 -5.37 7.62 -1.18
N ARG A 111 -4.67 8.08 -2.22
CA ARG A 111 -3.89 9.32 -2.18
C ARG A 111 -4.79 10.54 -1.93
N GLN A 112 -5.92 10.63 -2.64
CA GLN A 112 -6.89 11.72 -2.47
C GLN A 112 -7.53 11.74 -1.08
N LEU A 113 -7.80 10.57 -0.49
CA LEU A 113 -8.27 10.43 0.89
C LEU A 113 -7.27 10.96 1.91
N ASN A 114 -5.97 10.77 1.65
CA ASN A 114 -4.91 11.16 2.58
C ASN A 114 -4.44 12.61 2.43
N GLN A 115 -4.66 13.29 1.30
CA GLN A 115 -3.92 14.53 1.01
C GLN A 115 -4.78 15.80 0.88
N GLY A 116 -5.98 15.76 0.29
CA GLY A 116 -6.68 17.00 -0.08
C GLY A 116 -7.10 17.87 1.11
N TYR A 117 -7.85 17.29 2.05
CA TYR A 117 -8.41 18.00 3.18
C TYR A 117 -7.39 18.28 4.30
N ILE A 118 -6.49 17.33 4.56
CA ILE A 118 -5.47 17.45 5.60
C ILE A 118 -4.48 18.56 5.24
N THR A 119 -4.03 18.64 3.98
CA THR A 119 -3.11 19.70 3.54
C THR A 119 -3.71 21.09 3.65
N GLU A 120 -4.99 21.28 3.30
CA GLU A 120 -5.66 22.59 3.45
C GLU A 120 -5.84 22.99 4.93
N LEU A 121 -6.10 22.04 5.82
CA LEU A 121 -6.16 22.29 7.27
C LEU A 121 -4.79 22.62 7.87
N ASP A 122 -3.76 21.87 7.50
CA ASP A 122 -2.39 22.10 7.95
C ASP A 122 -1.92 23.51 7.52
N GLN A 123 -2.20 23.90 6.28
CA GLN A 123 -1.90 25.24 5.78
C GLN A 123 -2.61 26.34 6.56
N PHE A 124 -3.90 26.16 6.89
CA PHE A 124 -4.63 27.11 7.72
C PHE A 124 -4.00 27.23 9.11
N ILE A 125 -3.72 26.08 9.74
CA ILE A 125 -3.15 26.01 11.08
C ILE A 125 -1.81 26.75 11.12
N ASP A 126 -0.92 26.48 10.15
CA ASP A 126 0.38 27.13 10.04
C ASP A 126 0.25 28.63 9.81
N THR A 127 -0.64 29.06 8.91
CA THR A 127 -0.85 30.49 8.59
C THR A 127 -1.42 31.24 9.80
N ALA A 128 -2.43 30.67 10.46
CA ALA A 128 -3.05 31.27 11.64
C ALA A 128 -2.04 31.39 12.78
N ARG A 129 -1.21 30.37 12.98
CA ARG A 129 -0.13 30.40 13.96
C ARG A 129 0.92 31.47 13.64
N GLN A 130 1.36 31.57 12.39
CA GLN A 130 2.30 32.62 11.96
C GLN A 130 1.75 34.02 12.18
N ASP A 131 0.47 34.25 11.84
CA ASP A 131 -0.19 35.53 12.07
C ASP A 131 -0.30 35.85 13.57
N LEU A 132 -0.67 34.86 14.41
CA LEU A 132 -0.69 35.02 15.87
C LEU A 132 0.71 35.34 16.41
N VAL A 133 1.74 34.61 16.01
CA VAL A 133 3.14 34.89 16.40
C VAL A 133 3.54 36.30 15.99
N ALA A 134 3.22 36.74 14.78
CA ALA A 134 3.52 38.10 14.32
C ALA A 134 2.82 39.16 15.17
N ILE A 135 1.56 38.93 15.56
CA ILE A 135 0.80 39.79 16.48
C ILE A 135 1.53 39.87 17.83
N TYR A 136 1.86 38.73 18.42
CA TYR A 136 2.56 38.69 19.70
C TYR A 136 3.95 39.34 19.63
N THR A 137 4.74 39.06 18.61
CA THR A 137 6.08 39.63 18.41
C THR A 137 6.07 41.14 18.25
N ALA A 138 4.98 41.71 17.72
CA ALA A 138 4.81 43.16 17.62
C ALA A 138 4.37 43.81 18.95
N LEU A 139 3.48 43.15 19.70
CA LEU A 139 2.91 43.70 20.94
C LEU A 139 3.82 43.52 22.16
N LEU A 140 4.59 42.42 22.22
CA LEU A 140 5.44 42.07 23.36
C LEU A 140 6.55 43.07 23.68
N PRO A 141 7.36 43.51 22.71
CA PRO A 141 8.41 44.47 22.98
C PRO A 141 7.86 45.81 23.47
N GLU A 142 6.63 46.16 23.08
CA GLU A 142 5.94 47.37 23.56
C GLU A 142 5.53 47.23 25.04
N ALA A 143 5.21 46.02 25.51
CA ALA A 143 4.80 45.75 26.89
C ALA A 143 5.94 45.39 27.85
N ALA A 144 6.95 44.63 27.40
CA ALA A 144 7.98 44.01 28.23
C ALA A 144 9.43 44.46 27.91
N GLY A 145 9.59 45.39 26.95
CA GLY A 145 10.87 46.04 26.65
C GLY A 145 11.82 45.25 25.74
N VAL A 146 13.04 45.80 25.56
CA VAL A 146 14.03 45.36 24.54
C VAL A 146 14.57 43.95 24.77
N HIS A 147 14.59 43.45 26.01
CA HIS A 147 15.13 42.13 26.33
C HIS A 147 14.33 40.98 25.69
N VAL A 148 12.99 41.12 25.64
CA VAL A 148 12.09 40.14 25.04
C VAL A 148 12.27 40.05 23.53
N LYS A 149 12.65 41.15 22.86
CA LYS A 149 12.94 41.16 21.42
C LYS A 149 14.06 40.17 21.06
N SER A 150 15.12 40.12 21.86
CA SER A 150 16.24 39.19 21.64
C SER A 150 15.85 37.71 21.84
N LEU A 151 14.89 37.45 22.73
CA LEU A 151 14.35 36.11 22.95
C LEU A 151 13.43 35.67 21.81
N LEU A 152 12.64 36.60 21.25
CA LEU A 152 11.79 36.36 20.08
C LEU A 152 12.63 36.04 18.83
N GLU A 153 13.71 36.77 18.60
CA GLU A 153 14.64 36.48 17.49
C GLU A 153 15.30 35.09 17.64
N LYS A 154 15.70 34.71 18.86
CA LYS A 154 16.24 33.37 19.14
C LYS A 154 15.18 32.29 18.95
N ARG A 155 13.94 32.55 19.36
CA ARG A 155 12.79 31.66 19.18
C ARG A 155 12.53 31.39 17.71
N ASP A 156 12.48 32.43 16.88
CA ASP A 156 12.22 32.29 15.44
C ASP A 156 13.35 31.54 14.72
N LYS A 157 14.61 31.77 15.13
CA LYS A 157 15.75 31.00 14.61
C LYS A 157 15.62 29.51 14.97
N LYS A 158 15.33 29.19 16.23
CA LYS A 158 15.21 27.80 16.71
C LYS A 158 14.01 27.08 16.12
N GLU A 159 12.91 27.81 15.89
CA GLU A 159 11.76 27.27 15.18
C GLU A 159 12.11 26.85 13.75
N LYS A 160 12.82 27.71 13.00
CA LYS A 160 13.26 27.37 11.64
C LYS A 160 14.16 26.14 11.62
N GLU A 161 15.13 26.07 12.54
CA GLU A 161 15.99 24.90 12.72
C GLU A 161 15.18 23.62 13.00
N LEU A 162 14.14 23.71 13.84
CA LEU A 162 13.25 22.58 14.17
C LEU A 162 12.37 22.15 13.00
N ILE A 163 11.85 23.10 12.22
CA ILE A 163 11.04 22.80 11.02
C ILE A 163 11.90 22.08 9.98
N GLU A 164 13.07 22.63 9.66
CA GLU A 164 14.01 22.01 8.70
C GLU A 164 14.39 20.59 9.12
N LEU A 165 14.66 20.39 10.40
CA LEU A 165 15.08 19.10 10.92
C LEU A 165 13.91 18.11 11.00
N SER A 166 12.69 18.58 11.28
CA SER A 166 11.47 17.77 11.19
C SER A 166 11.19 17.31 9.75
N GLN A 167 11.43 18.17 8.75
CA GLN A 167 11.33 17.79 7.33
C GLN A 167 12.36 16.73 6.95
N ARG A 168 13.61 16.87 7.41
CA ARG A 168 14.67 15.86 7.19
C ARG A 168 14.33 14.51 7.82
N LEU A 169 13.77 14.52 9.03
CA LEU A 169 13.30 13.31 9.70
C LEU A 169 12.16 12.62 8.93
N LYS A 170 11.22 13.40 8.38
CA LYS A 170 10.14 12.86 7.54
C LYS A 170 10.68 12.18 6.28
N LEU A 171 11.55 12.86 5.53
CA LEU A 171 12.18 12.29 4.33
C LEU A 171 12.97 11.01 4.67
N SER A 172 13.73 11.04 5.77
CA SER A 172 14.47 9.86 6.25
C SER A 172 13.55 8.69 6.63
N ALA A 173 12.37 8.96 7.20
CA ALA A 173 11.37 7.95 7.52
C ALA A 173 10.73 7.36 6.25
N GLU A 174 10.42 8.18 5.25
CA GLU A 174 9.88 7.75 3.95
C GLU A 174 10.88 6.85 3.20
N GLU A 175 12.15 7.25 3.15
CA GLU A 175 13.23 6.47 2.55
C GLU A 175 13.46 5.14 3.30
N SER A 176 13.40 5.14 4.64
CA SER A 176 13.46 3.91 5.45
C SER A 176 12.31 2.96 5.12
N GLY A 177 11.09 3.50 4.97
CA GLY A 177 9.91 2.72 4.58
C GLY A 177 10.04 2.14 3.17
N ALA A 178 10.60 2.91 2.23
CA ALA A 178 10.87 2.43 0.88
C ALA A 178 11.94 1.33 0.84
N LEU A 179 13.00 1.44 1.66
CA LEU A 179 14.01 0.40 1.81
C LEU A 179 13.42 -0.88 2.41
N GLN A 180 12.60 -0.76 3.46
CA GLN A 180 11.94 -1.93 4.05
C GLN A 180 11.01 -2.61 3.05
N GLY A 181 10.22 -1.83 2.29
CA GLY A 181 9.37 -2.39 1.23
C GLY A 181 10.15 -3.10 0.12
N LYS A 182 11.36 -2.62 -0.22
CA LYS A 182 12.26 -3.32 -1.16
C LYS A 182 12.80 -4.63 -0.55
N ILE A 183 13.20 -4.62 0.72
CA ILE A 183 13.64 -5.82 1.43
C ILE A 183 12.53 -6.88 1.42
N ASP A 184 11.31 -6.50 1.82
CA ASP A 184 10.17 -7.42 1.87
C ASP A 184 9.84 -7.99 0.48
N ALA A 185 9.91 -7.16 -0.57
CA ALA A 185 9.70 -7.60 -1.94
C ALA A 185 10.80 -8.56 -2.43
N THR A 186 12.07 -8.31 -2.08
CA THR A 186 13.20 -9.19 -2.43
C THR A 186 13.15 -10.50 -1.65
N ASP A 187 12.81 -10.48 -0.37
CA ASP A 187 12.61 -11.68 0.45
C ASP A 187 11.47 -12.54 -0.12
N TYR A 188 10.34 -11.92 -0.48
CA TYR A 188 9.21 -12.61 -1.11
C TYR A 188 9.55 -13.14 -2.51
N GLU A 189 10.37 -12.43 -3.29
CA GLU A 189 10.85 -12.90 -4.59
C GLU A 189 11.71 -14.16 -4.46
N ILE A 190 12.57 -14.25 -3.43
CA ILE A 190 13.36 -15.44 -3.14
C ILE A 190 12.44 -16.64 -2.87
N GLU A 191 11.42 -16.45 -2.03
CA GLU A 191 10.43 -17.49 -1.68
C GLU A 191 9.66 -17.96 -2.91
N ILE A 192 9.16 -17.05 -3.76
CA ILE A 192 8.47 -17.41 -5.01
C ILE A 192 9.40 -18.18 -5.93
N CYS A 193 10.65 -17.75 -6.10
CA CYS A 193 11.60 -18.44 -6.97
C CYS A 193 11.90 -19.86 -6.46
N GLU A 194 11.98 -20.05 -5.15
CA GLU A 194 12.13 -21.38 -4.53
C GLU A 194 10.91 -22.27 -4.79
N GLN A 195 9.71 -21.75 -4.52
CA GLN A 195 8.47 -22.50 -4.71
C GLN A 195 8.27 -22.86 -6.18
N ALA A 196 8.43 -21.91 -7.09
CA ALA A 196 8.28 -22.14 -8.52
C ALA A 196 9.31 -23.14 -9.06
N ALA A 197 10.54 -23.13 -8.53
CA ALA A 197 11.55 -24.12 -8.88
C ALA A 197 11.15 -25.52 -8.37
N GLY A 198 10.64 -25.62 -7.14
CA GLY A 198 10.12 -26.86 -6.57
C GLY A 198 8.94 -27.43 -7.37
N ASP A 199 7.95 -26.59 -7.67
CA ASP A 199 6.78 -26.96 -8.47
C ASP A 199 7.16 -27.39 -9.89
N SER A 200 8.16 -26.73 -10.49
CA SER A 200 8.71 -27.07 -11.80
C SER A 200 9.39 -28.45 -11.79
N VAL A 201 10.18 -28.76 -10.75
CA VAL A 201 10.80 -30.09 -10.58
C VAL A 201 9.73 -31.16 -10.38
N ALA A 202 8.72 -30.91 -9.55
CA ALA A 202 7.61 -31.84 -9.34
C ALA A 202 6.77 -32.06 -10.61
N ALA A 203 6.57 -31.02 -11.42
CA ALA A 203 5.92 -31.14 -12.72
C ALA A 203 6.75 -31.97 -13.70
N LYS A 204 8.07 -31.78 -13.74
CA LYS A 204 8.98 -32.60 -14.55
C LYS A 204 8.90 -34.07 -14.18
N GLN A 205 8.96 -34.40 -12.88
CA GLN A 205 8.86 -35.78 -12.39
C GLN A 205 7.52 -36.43 -12.78
N ARG A 206 6.41 -35.71 -12.66
CA ARG A 206 5.09 -36.19 -13.11
C ARG A 206 5.08 -36.50 -14.62
N MET A 207 5.74 -35.65 -15.41
CA MET A 207 5.85 -35.84 -16.86
C MET A 207 6.75 -37.03 -17.22
N GLU A 208 7.84 -37.26 -16.48
CA GLU A 208 8.70 -38.44 -16.63
C GLU A 208 7.95 -39.74 -16.31
N ILE A 209 7.10 -39.75 -15.28
CA ILE A 209 6.23 -40.88 -14.93
C ILE A 209 5.18 -41.13 -16.04
N GLU A 210 4.53 -40.08 -16.54
CA GLU A 210 3.58 -40.18 -17.66
C GLU A 210 4.27 -40.74 -18.91
N LEU A 211 5.48 -40.24 -19.23
CA LEU A 211 6.29 -40.72 -20.35
C LEU A 211 6.57 -42.22 -20.24
N GLN A 212 6.98 -42.68 -19.06
CA GLN A 212 7.22 -44.11 -18.84
C GLN A 212 5.94 -44.93 -19.00
N THR A 213 4.83 -44.45 -18.44
CA THR A 213 3.52 -45.10 -18.56
C THR A 213 3.07 -45.22 -20.03
N LEU A 214 3.38 -44.22 -20.86
CA LEU A 214 3.09 -44.26 -22.30
C LEU A 214 3.99 -45.24 -23.05
N LYS A 215 5.27 -45.31 -22.68
CA LYS A 215 6.22 -46.30 -23.24
C LYS A 215 5.77 -47.72 -22.93
N ASP A 216 5.30 -47.98 -21.71
CA ASP A 216 4.83 -49.30 -21.29
C ASP A 216 3.56 -49.75 -22.03
N LYS A 217 2.80 -48.82 -22.63
CA LYS A 217 1.63 -49.13 -23.47
C LYS A 217 1.97 -49.50 -24.91
N ILE A 218 3.17 -49.18 -25.41
CA ILE A 218 3.57 -49.49 -26.79
C ILE A 218 3.46 -50.99 -27.09
N PRO A 219 4.04 -51.90 -26.28
CA PRO A 219 3.99 -53.33 -26.55
C PRO A 219 2.57 -53.88 -26.66
N HIS A 220 1.63 -53.35 -25.86
CA HIS A 220 0.23 -53.77 -25.91
C HIS A 220 -0.42 -53.44 -27.26
N TYR A 221 -0.20 -52.24 -27.80
CA TYR A 221 -0.76 -51.89 -29.11
C TYR A 221 0.00 -52.55 -30.27
N GLU A 222 1.31 -52.78 -30.13
CA GLU A 222 2.09 -53.57 -31.10
C GLU A 222 1.62 -55.03 -31.15
N ASP A 223 1.29 -55.62 -30.01
CA ASP A 223 0.67 -56.95 -29.90
C ASP A 223 -0.71 -56.98 -30.56
N GLN A 224 -1.57 -55.97 -30.33
CA GLN A 224 -2.86 -55.86 -31.03
C GLN A 224 -2.70 -55.82 -32.56
N VAL A 225 -1.73 -55.06 -33.07
CA VAL A 225 -1.42 -55.04 -34.52
C VAL A 225 -1.01 -56.44 -34.99
N GLN A 226 -0.19 -57.14 -34.21
CA GLN A 226 0.28 -58.48 -34.56
C GLN A 226 -0.85 -59.52 -34.52
N VAL A 227 -1.71 -59.49 -33.51
CA VAL A 227 -2.92 -60.35 -33.42
C VAL A 227 -3.83 -60.15 -34.63
N HIS A 228 -4.07 -58.90 -35.06
CA HIS A 228 -4.87 -58.64 -36.27
C HIS A 228 -4.21 -59.18 -37.56
N ARG A 229 -2.87 -59.15 -37.66
CA ARG A 229 -2.13 -59.73 -38.78
C ARG A 229 -2.14 -61.25 -38.79
N ASP A 230 -1.96 -61.86 -37.63
CA ASP A 230 -1.93 -63.32 -37.48
C ASP A 230 -3.32 -63.91 -37.74
N TYR A 231 -4.38 -63.25 -37.27
CA TYR A 231 -5.77 -63.59 -37.59
C TYR A 231 -6.07 -63.55 -39.10
N HIS A 232 -5.51 -62.57 -39.82
CA HIS A 232 -5.59 -62.50 -41.30
C HIS A 232 -4.81 -63.66 -41.99
N THR A 233 -3.87 -64.30 -41.30
CA THR A 233 -3.03 -65.38 -41.85
C THR A 233 -3.66 -66.76 -41.64
N GLU A 234 -4.31 -66.99 -40.50
CA GLU A 234 -4.93 -68.29 -40.15
C GLU A 234 -6.29 -68.56 -40.84
N GLU A 235 -7.14 -67.54 -41.05
CA GLU A 235 -8.49 -67.73 -41.62
C GLU A 235 -8.54 -67.87 -43.16
N ARG A 236 -7.39 -67.89 -43.85
CA ARG A 236 -7.34 -68.20 -45.31
C ARG A 236 -7.73 -69.66 -45.62
N GLY A 237 -7.82 -70.52 -44.60
CA GLY A 237 -8.42 -71.84 -44.70
C GLY A 237 -9.92 -71.80 -44.43
N SER A 238 -10.72 -71.89 -45.50
CA SER A 238 -12.16 -72.23 -45.52
C SER A 238 -13.16 -71.28 -44.82
N PHE A 239 -13.94 -70.49 -45.60
CA PHE A 239 -15.43 -70.36 -45.54
C PHE A 239 -15.97 -69.20 -46.41
N TRP A 240 -16.82 -69.52 -47.40
CA TRP A 240 -17.87 -68.74 -48.11
C TRP A 240 -17.75 -67.22 -48.41
N ILE A 241 -17.91 -66.89 -49.70
CA ILE A 241 -17.66 -65.61 -50.40
C ILE A 241 -18.47 -64.37 -49.91
N PHE A 242 -19.58 -64.54 -49.18
CA PHE A 242 -20.46 -63.42 -48.82
C PHE A 242 -20.14 -62.75 -47.47
N SER A 243 -19.41 -63.41 -46.55
CA SER A 243 -18.99 -62.82 -45.27
C SER A 243 -17.61 -62.16 -45.31
N TRP A 244 -16.84 -62.36 -46.39
CA TRP A 244 -15.46 -61.87 -46.54
C TRP A 244 -15.39 -60.35 -46.56
N LYS A 245 -16.22 -59.67 -47.36
CA LYS A 245 -16.14 -58.20 -47.49
C LYS A 245 -16.39 -57.43 -46.18
N VAL A 246 -17.35 -57.85 -45.35
CA VAL A 246 -17.65 -57.17 -44.09
C VAL A 246 -16.59 -57.51 -43.02
N ARG A 247 -16.10 -58.75 -43.00
CA ARG A 247 -15.04 -59.20 -42.08
C ARG A 247 -13.68 -58.56 -42.41
N ASP A 248 -13.27 -58.57 -43.68
CA ASP A 248 -12.03 -57.96 -44.14
C ASP A 248 -12.03 -56.45 -43.84
N VAL A 249 -13.16 -55.76 -44.01
CA VAL A 249 -13.29 -54.35 -43.64
C VAL A 249 -13.15 -54.15 -42.13
N HIS A 250 -13.74 -55.02 -41.29
CA HIS A 250 -13.63 -54.92 -39.84
C HIS A 250 -12.21 -55.20 -39.32
N VAL A 251 -11.54 -56.23 -39.85
CA VAL A 251 -10.16 -56.60 -39.49
C VAL A 251 -9.16 -55.56 -40.00
N ASN A 252 -9.31 -55.08 -41.23
CA ASN A 252 -8.46 -54.00 -41.78
C ASN A 252 -8.66 -52.68 -41.02
N ASN A 253 -9.89 -52.36 -40.63
CA ASN A 253 -10.16 -51.18 -39.79
C ASN A 253 -9.54 -51.35 -38.40
N GLY A 254 -9.63 -52.54 -37.79
CA GLY A 254 -9.01 -52.84 -36.50
C GLY A 254 -7.49 -52.69 -36.51
N GLU A 255 -6.82 -53.25 -37.54
CA GLU A 255 -5.38 -53.07 -37.72
C GLU A 255 -5.01 -51.60 -37.98
N SER A 256 -5.77 -50.91 -38.83
CA SER A 256 -5.54 -49.48 -39.14
C SER A 256 -5.64 -48.62 -37.87
N ILE A 257 -6.67 -48.83 -37.05
CA ILE A 257 -6.87 -48.12 -35.78
C ILE A 257 -5.73 -48.42 -34.81
N ALA A 258 -5.30 -49.69 -34.69
CA ALA A 258 -4.20 -50.06 -33.81
C ALA A 258 -2.86 -49.42 -34.26
N ARG A 259 -2.60 -49.37 -35.58
CA ARG A 259 -1.43 -48.68 -36.15
C ARG A 259 -1.48 -47.16 -35.92
N GLU A 260 -2.65 -46.54 -36.10
CA GLU A 260 -2.85 -45.12 -35.79
C GLU A 260 -2.60 -44.81 -34.31
N ASN A 261 -3.06 -45.68 -33.40
CA ASN A 261 -2.81 -45.55 -31.97
C ASN A 261 -1.31 -45.66 -31.63
N VAL A 262 -0.58 -46.60 -32.24
CA VAL A 262 0.89 -46.71 -32.07
C VAL A 262 1.59 -45.44 -32.58
N ALA A 263 1.19 -44.93 -33.75
CA ALA A 263 1.78 -43.72 -34.33
C ALA A 263 1.51 -42.48 -33.45
N ALA A 264 0.28 -42.30 -32.98
CA ALA A 264 -0.10 -41.21 -32.08
C ALA A 264 0.63 -41.29 -30.73
N LEU A 265 0.80 -42.48 -30.16
CA LEU A 265 1.57 -42.71 -28.94
C LEU A 265 3.05 -42.35 -29.13
N ARG A 266 3.67 -42.81 -30.21
CA ARG A 266 5.08 -42.49 -30.53
C ARG A 266 5.29 -40.99 -30.71
N GLN A 267 4.37 -40.31 -31.39
CA GLN A 267 4.42 -38.85 -31.56
C GLN A 267 4.29 -38.14 -30.20
N ARG A 268 3.37 -38.57 -29.34
CA ARG A 268 3.19 -38.00 -28.00
C ARG A 268 4.42 -38.21 -27.12
N ILE A 269 5.01 -39.40 -27.15
CA ILE A 269 6.25 -39.73 -26.44
C ILE A 269 7.38 -38.82 -26.90
N GLN A 270 7.56 -38.65 -28.22
CA GLN A 270 8.61 -37.78 -28.77
C GLN A 270 8.43 -36.32 -28.31
N LEU A 271 7.19 -35.82 -28.29
CA LEU A 271 6.90 -34.46 -27.80
C LEU A 271 7.23 -34.31 -26.32
N LEU A 272 6.85 -35.27 -25.49
CA LEU A 272 7.13 -35.26 -24.04
C LEU A 272 8.63 -35.39 -23.76
N GLU A 273 9.35 -36.26 -24.48
CA GLU A 273 10.81 -36.38 -24.40
C GLU A 273 11.51 -35.06 -24.74
N GLN A 274 11.04 -34.37 -25.78
CA GLN A 274 11.58 -33.07 -26.17
C GLN A 274 11.29 -31.99 -25.11
N GLN A 275 10.09 -31.98 -24.53
CA GLN A 275 9.73 -31.07 -23.44
C GLN A 275 10.57 -31.30 -22.18
N ILE A 276 10.76 -32.56 -21.77
CA ILE A 276 11.61 -32.94 -20.63
C ILE A 276 13.08 -32.58 -20.90
N LYS A 277 13.57 -32.82 -22.12
CA LYS A 277 14.95 -32.49 -22.51
C LYS A 277 15.24 -30.99 -22.45
N ASN A 278 14.26 -30.16 -22.82
CA ASN A 278 14.39 -28.70 -22.80
C ASN A 278 13.96 -28.09 -21.45
N TRP A 279 13.63 -28.90 -20.45
CA TRP A 279 13.17 -28.43 -19.15
C TRP A 279 14.32 -27.78 -18.38
N SER A 280 14.17 -26.51 -18.01
CA SER A 280 15.19 -25.77 -17.25
C SER A 280 14.55 -24.90 -16.18
N VAL A 281 15.19 -24.88 -15.00
CA VAL A 281 14.90 -23.98 -13.88
C VAL A 281 15.98 -22.90 -13.72
N GLU A 282 16.93 -22.83 -14.65
CA GLU A 282 18.12 -21.97 -14.57
C GLU A 282 17.75 -20.49 -14.45
N ALA A 283 16.72 -20.04 -15.15
CA ALA A 283 16.25 -18.65 -15.07
C ALA A 283 15.76 -18.29 -13.66
N LEU A 284 15.02 -19.19 -13.00
CA LEU A 284 14.55 -19.01 -11.62
C LEU A 284 15.72 -19.02 -10.64
N GLN A 285 16.66 -19.95 -10.81
CA GLN A 285 17.86 -20.04 -9.98
C GLN A 285 18.75 -18.80 -10.11
N LYS A 286 18.95 -18.30 -11.35
CA LYS A 286 19.71 -17.08 -11.61
C LYS A 286 19.05 -15.86 -10.97
N ARG A 287 17.72 -15.73 -11.09
CA ARG A 287 16.99 -14.62 -10.48
C ARG A 287 17.06 -14.66 -8.95
N LYS A 288 16.87 -15.85 -8.36
CA LYS A 288 17.05 -16.09 -6.92
C LYS A 288 18.44 -15.71 -6.45
N ALA A 289 19.49 -16.11 -7.16
CA ALA A 289 20.87 -15.79 -6.80
C ALA A 289 21.14 -14.27 -6.82
N VAL A 290 20.59 -13.55 -7.79
CA VAL A 290 20.64 -12.08 -7.83
C VAL A 290 19.95 -11.49 -6.61
N ALA A 291 18.71 -11.91 -6.32
CA ALA A 291 17.95 -11.43 -5.15
C ALA A 291 18.68 -11.67 -3.82
N ILE A 292 19.25 -12.87 -3.63
CA ILE A 292 20.06 -13.21 -2.45
C ILE A 292 21.30 -12.31 -2.33
N SER A 293 21.92 -11.93 -3.44
CA SER A 293 23.10 -11.05 -3.42
C SER A 293 22.77 -9.56 -3.16
N GLU A 294 21.55 -9.13 -3.51
CA GLU A 294 21.08 -7.76 -3.32
C GLU A 294 20.56 -7.51 -1.90
N LEU A 295 19.95 -8.53 -1.28
CA LEU A 295 19.31 -8.44 0.02
C LEU A 295 20.25 -7.94 1.16
N PRO A 296 21.50 -8.40 1.31
CA PRO A 296 22.41 -7.88 2.32
C PRO A 296 22.70 -6.38 2.14
N LYS A 297 22.89 -5.93 0.89
CA LYS A 297 23.17 -4.52 0.59
C LYS A 297 21.99 -3.63 0.96
N LEU A 298 20.76 -4.11 0.73
CA LEU A 298 19.55 -3.40 1.15
C LEU A 298 19.43 -3.33 2.68
N LYS A 299 19.75 -4.43 3.39
CA LYS A 299 19.75 -4.48 4.86
C LYS A 299 20.81 -3.56 5.47
N GLU A 300 22.03 -3.55 4.92
CA GLU A 300 23.09 -2.61 5.31
C GLU A 300 22.67 -1.14 5.11
N SER A 301 22.06 -0.83 3.96
CA SER A 301 21.54 0.51 3.69
C SER A 301 20.44 0.92 4.66
N ARG A 302 19.54 0.00 5.01
CA ARG A 302 18.49 0.25 6.01
C ARG A 302 19.10 0.53 7.38
N ASP A 303 20.10 -0.23 7.80
CA ASP A 303 20.72 -0.09 9.11
C ASP A 303 21.52 1.21 9.22
N ALA A 304 22.26 1.58 8.17
CA ALA A 304 22.93 2.88 8.08
C ALA A 304 21.93 4.04 8.16
N GLN A 305 20.80 3.90 7.48
CA GLN A 305 19.75 4.90 7.50
C GLN A 305 19.04 5.01 8.86
N ALA A 306 18.85 3.88 9.55
CA ALA A 306 18.32 3.86 10.92
C ALA A 306 19.25 4.61 11.89
N GLN A 307 20.57 4.41 11.78
CA GLN A 307 21.56 5.15 12.57
C GLN A 307 21.50 6.66 12.29
N GLN A 308 21.42 7.06 11.02
CA GLN A 308 21.30 8.46 10.65
C GLN A 308 20.02 9.10 11.20
N ARG A 309 18.90 8.37 11.16
CA ARG A 309 17.63 8.81 11.75
C ARG A 309 17.73 8.99 13.26
N GLU A 310 18.43 8.09 13.95
CA GLU A 310 18.65 8.20 15.41
C GLU A 310 19.44 9.47 15.76
N ILE A 311 20.48 9.79 14.98
CA ILE A 311 21.27 11.02 15.15
C ILE A 311 20.38 12.25 14.94
N LEU A 312 19.59 12.28 13.85
CA LEU A 312 18.65 13.36 13.58
C LEU A 312 17.62 13.50 14.69
N GLN A 313 17.11 12.40 15.24
CA GLN A 313 16.15 12.43 16.35
C GLN A 313 16.77 13.03 17.61
N LYS A 314 18.00 12.64 17.96
CA LYS A 314 18.73 13.22 19.10
C LYS A 314 18.96 14.73 18.94
N ASP A 315 19.29 15.18 17.73
CA ASP A 315 19.43 16.61 17.43
C ASP A 315 18.09 17.35 17.53
N ARG A 316 16.99 16.74 17.07
CA ARG A 316 15.62 17.27 17.26
C ARG A 316 15.31 17.46 18.73
N ASP A 317 15.50 16.42 19.54
CA ASP A 317 15.15 16.43 20.96
C ASP A 317 16.00 17.44 21.74
N ARG A 318 17.25 17.67 21.32
CA ARG A 318 18.10 18.74 21.85
C ARG A 318 17.52 20.12 21.50
N LEU A 319 17.26 20.38 20.22
CA LEU A 319 16.74 21.65 19.75
C LEU A 319 15.36 21.97 20.34
N GLU A 320 14.50 20.97 20.51
CA GLU A 320 13.18 21.12 21.09
C GLU A 320 13.27 21.54 22.56
N ARG A 321 14.20 20.97 23.32
CA ARG A 321 14.49 21.42 24.70
C ARG A 321 14.96 22.87 24.73
N GLU A 322 15.92 23.24 23.89
CA GLU A 322 16.41 24.63 23.79
C GLU A 322 15.28 25.60 23.43
N PHE A 323 14.41 25.22 22.50
CA PHE A 323 13.25 26.01 22.08
C PHE A 323 12.25 26.19 23.23
N GLN A 324 11.93 25.12 23.96
CA GLN A 324 11.03 25.17 25.12
C GLN A 324 11.60 26.04 26.25
N GLU A 325 12.92 26.02 26.46
CA GLU A 325 13.57 26.93 27.42
C GLU A 325 13.43 28.40 27.03
N ILE A 326 13.54 28.73 25.74
CA ILE A 326 13.32 30.10 25.24
C ILE A 326 11.87 30.52 25.50
N ILE A 327 10.90 29.65 25.22
CA ILE A 327 9.49 29.94 25.49
C ILE A 327 9.24 30.17 26.98
N LYS A 328 9.79 29.33 27.87
CA LYS A 328 9.68 29.52 29.31
C LYS A 328 10.23 30.87 29.77
N LYS A 329 11.36 31.32 29.20
CA LYS A 329 11.92 32.65 29.48
C LYS A 329 10.99 33.77 29.00
N ILE A 330 10.42 33.65 27.80
CA ILE A 330 9.42 34.60 27.30
C ILE A 330 8.20 34.62 28.24
N GLN A 331 7.71 33.46 28.68
CA GLN A 331 6.57 33.31 29.57
C GLN A 331 6.80 33.92 30.96
N SER A 332 8.01 33.79 31.53
CA SER A 332 8.38 34.48 32.77
C SER A 332 8.19 35.98 32.64
N HIS A 333 8.76 36.59 31.58
CA HIS A 333 8.61 38.01 31.30
C HIS A 333 7.15 38.41 31.01
N TYR A 334 6.38 37.53 30.38
CA TYR A 334 4.95 37.70 30.11
C TYR A 334 4.11 37.79 31.40
N THR A 335 4.45 36.94 32.37
CA THR A 335 3.78 36.86 33.68
C THR A 335 4.16 38.06 34.56
N GLU A 336 5.44 38.45 34.54
CA GLU A 336 5.96 39.65 35.21
C GLU A 336 5.29 40.94 34.69
N ALA A 337 4.93 40.99 33.41
CA ALA A 337 4.22 42.11 32.78
C ALA A 337 2.69 42.12 33.00
N GLY A 338 2.13 41.16 33.76
CA GLY A 338 0.71 41.13 34.12
C GLY A 338 -0.22 40.50 33.08
N THR A 339 0.29 39.67 32.16
CA THR A 339 -0.49 39.00 31.11
C THR A 339 -0.47 37.48 31.25
N SER A 340 -1.54 36.78 30.84
CA SER A 340 -1.85 35.42 31.32
C SER A 340 -1.60 34.23 30.37
N SER A 341 -1.20 34.42 29.10
CA SER A 341 -0.90 33.25 28.23
C SER A 341 -0.02 33.57 27.01
N VAL A 342 0.91 32.64 26.71
CA VAL A 342 1.78 32.62 25.51
C VAL A 342 1.60 31.34 24.68
N GLU A 343 0.47 30.63 24.84
CA GLU A 343 0.23 29.33 24.19
C GLU A 343 0.43 29.33 22.67
N ALA A 344 0.12 30.44 21.98
CA ALA A 344 0.32 30.56 20.53
C ALA A 344 1.81 30.53 20.10
N MET A 345 2.75 30.77 21.03
CA MET A 345 4.19 30.72 20.76
C MET A 345 4.77 29.32 20.80
N LEU A 346 4.07 28.38 21.45
CA LEU A 346 4.45 26.97 21.46
C LEU A 346 4.58 26.46 20.03
N MET A 347 5.54 25.56 19.82
CA MET A 347 5.55 24.81 18.58
C MET A 347 4.30 23.94 18.62
N GLN A 348 3.50 23.98 17.57
CA GLN A 348 2.63 22.84 17.33
C GLN A 348 3.55 21.65 17.11
N GLN A 349 3.21 20.51 17.72
CA GLN A 349 3.84 19.27 17.32
C GLN A 349 3.64 19.15 15.81
N VAL A 350 4.73 19.34 15.07
CA VAL A 350 4.84 18.85 13.70
C VAL A 350 4.76 17.34 13.88
N PHE A 351 3.52 16.83 13.86
CA PHE A 351 3.06 15.47 14.13
C PHE A 351 2.97 15.02 15.61
N PRO A 352 1.75 14.85 16.16
CA PRO A 352 1.49 13.79 17.12
C PRO A 352 1.43 12.46 16.35
N GLY A 353 2.53 11.71 16.37
CA GLY A 353 2.52 10.26 16.26
C GLY A 353 1.96 9.61 14.99
N GLU A 354 2.80 9.42 13.98
CA GLU A 354 2.74 8.20 13.15
C GLU A 354 3.27 6.95 13.88
N HIS A 355 3.57 7.05 15.18
CA HIS A 355 3.97 5.90 16.01
C HIS A 355 2.81 5.02 16.50
N GLY A 356 1.54 5.33 16.17
CA GLY A 356 0.39 4.60 16.71
C GLY A 356 -0.35 3.66 15.75
N ASN A 357 -0.52 4.04 14.47
CA ASN A 357 -1.53 3.41 13.61
C ASN A 357 -0.97 2.64 12.41
N PHE A 358 0.20 3.00 11.87
CA PHE A 358 0.84 2.20 10.81
C PHE A 358 1.49 0.92 11.34
N GLN A 359 2.08 0.97 12.54
CA GLN A 359 2.62 -0.20 13.23
C GLN A 359 1.51 -1.17 13.68
N LYS A 360 0.32 -0.68 14.02
CA LYS A 360 -0.85 -1.53 14.30
C LYS A 360 -1.42 -2.19 13.04
N LEU A 361 -1.38 -1.52 11.89
CA LEU A 361 -1.77 -2.14 10.61
C LEU A 361 -0.74 -3.17 10.11
N GLN A 362 0.56 -2.96 10.36
CA GLN A 362 1.60 -3.96 10.07
C GLN A 362 1.57 -5.15 11.05
N ASN A 363 1.36 -4.91 12.35
CA ASN A 363 1.24 -5.98 13.33
C ASN A 363 -0.04 -6.81 13.14
N ASN A 364 -1.16 -6.20 12.72
CA ASN A 364 -2.38 -6.97 12.42
C ASN A 364 -2.25 -7.84 11.15
N CYS A 365 -1.40 -7.47 10.20
CA CYS A 365 -1.06 -8.35 9.07
C CYS A 365 -0.09 -9.48 9.47
N ALA A 366 0.82 -9.23 10.42
CA ALA A 366 1.74 -10.25 10.94
C ALA A 366 1.08 -11.22 11.94
N GLU A 367 0.16 -10.75 12.80
CA GLU A 367 -0.55 -11.58 13.78
C GLU A 367 -1.63 -12.46 13.14
N SER A 368 -2.13 -12.08 11.94
CA SER A 368 -2.97 -12.96 11.12
C SER A 368 -2.22 -14.19 10.56
N ARG A 369 -0.89 -14.24 10.69
CA ARG A 369 -0.04 -15.36 10.25
C ARG A 369 0.48 -16.25 11.39
N ILE A 370 0.17 -15.95 12.67
CA ILE A 370 0.73 -16.70 13.82
C ILE A 370 -0.36 -17.45 14.63
N THR A 371 -1.64 -17.33 14.30
CA THR A 371 -2.71 -18.15 14.92
C THR A 371 -3.31 -19.19 13.98
N THR A 372 -2.46 -19.98 13.34
CA THR A 372 -2.80 -21.36 12.91
C THR A 372 -1.52 -22.18 12.95
N GLY A 373 -1.20 -22.66 14.16
CA GLY A 373 -0.30 -23.76 14.45
C GLY A 373 -0.94 -24.58 15.55
#